data_AF-A0A1F8JS89-F1
#
_entry.id   AF-A0A1F8JS89-F1
#
_cell.length_a   1.000
_cell.length_b   1.000
_cell.length_c   1.000
_cell.angle_alpha   90.00
_cell.angle_beta   90.00
_cell.angle_gamma   90.00
#
_symmetry.space_group_name_H-M   'P 1'
#
loop_
_entity.id
_entity.type
_entity.pdbx_description
1 polymer ?
#
loop_
_entity_poly.entity_id
_entity_poly.type
_entity_poly.pdbx_seq_one_letter_code
_entity_poly.pdbx_strand_id
1 'polypeptide(L)'
;MFFEKCGKLFFLKMRPFFFFALLSIPILIATLFLFMQNRNLEELEELFIGASRKAKTAFERKQKKERFLGRYLYANPYFLNEQIESIVFLQREKQQIQALFSHPASVDKDLLQERLAFLSGNENRFSFIEENIRFSKEMKETEEKQRYPVQMDEDDLKKVLSIIENIPIGLHTPISSSPQLLIRELRMKRLQTPLQTEVFEVEMELHKREFTKS
;
A
#
# COMPACT_ATOMS: atom_id res chain seq x y z
N MET A 1 -25.60 -52.43 59.08
CA MET A 1 -24.55 -53.17 59.84
C MET A 1 -23.11 -52.79 59.49
N PHE A 2 -22.70 -52.63 58.23
CA PHE A 2 -21.29 -52.27 57.91
C PHE A 2 -20.93 -50.87 58.41
N PHE A 3 -21.79 -49.88 58.18
CA PHE A 3 -21.62 -48.51 58.65
C PHE A 3 -21.59 -48.37 60.19
N GLU A 4 -22.39 -49.14 60.92
CA GLU A 4 -22.36 -49.15 62.40
C GLU A 4 -21.07 -49.77 62.96
N LYS A 5 -20.57 -50.84 62.33
CA LYS A 5 -19.30 -51.48 62.72
C LYS A 5 -18.10 -50.56 62.41
N CYS A 6 -18.10 -49.89 61.25
CA CYS A 6 -17.10 -48.87 60.93
C CYS A 6 -17.19 -47.66 61.89
N GLY A 7 -18.39 -47.22 62.22
CA GLY A 7 -18.62 -46.12 63.17
C GLY A 7 -18.09 -46.42 64.57
N LYS A 8 -18.37 -47.61 65.12
CA LYS A 8 -17.84 -48.02 66.43
C LYS A 8 -16.32 -48.13 66.44
N LEU A 9 -15.70 -48.61 65.37
CA LEU A 9 -14.25 -48.80 65.27
C LEU A 9 -13.50 -47.45 65.18
N PHE A 10 -14.08 -46.47 64.48
CA PHE A 10 -13.55 -45.10 64.39
C PHE A 10 -13.69 -44.31 65.70
N PHE A 11 -14.82 -44.42 66.40
CA PHE A 11 -15.07 -43.62 67.62
C PHE A 11 -14.46 -44.20 68.91
N LEU A 12 -14.26 -45.52 69.02
CA LEU A 12 -13.69 -46.13 70.24
C LEU A 12 -12.16 -46.23 70.23
N LYS A 13 -11.51 -46.32 69.06
CA LYS A 13 -10.09 -46.71 68.96
C LYS A 13 -9.19 -45.66 68.29
N MET A 14 -9.76 -44.73 67.53
CA MET A 14 -9.02 -43.65 66.89
C MET A 14 -9.35 -42.30 67.51
N ARG A 15 -8.33 -41.45 67.65
CA ARG A 15 -8.50 -40.09 68.17
C ARG A 15 -9.52 -39.31 67.32
N PRO A 16 -10.41 -38.50 67.93
CA PRO A 16 -11.50 -37.81 67.23
C PRO A 16 -11.04 -36.98 66.01
N PHE A 17 -9.78 -36.49 66.04
CA PHE A 17 -9.12 -35.82 64.92
C PHE A 17 -9.17 -36.59 63.59
N PHE A 18 -9.10 -37.92 63.60
CA PHE A 18 -9.07 -38.72 62.37
C PHE A 18 -10.44 -38.78 61.68
N PHE A 19 -11.53 -38.75 62.44
CA PHE A 19 -12.88 -38.67 61.88
C PHE A 19 -13.11 -37.32 61.18
N PHE A 20 -12.69 -36.21 61.80
CA PHE A 20 -12.74 -34.89 61.18
C PHE A 20 -11.85 -34.78 59.93
N ALA A 21 -10.68 -35.43 59.94
CA ALA A 21 -9.80 -35.50 58.77
C ALA A 21 -10.43 -36.31 57.63
N LEU A 22 -11.15 -37.40 57.92
CA LEU A 22 -11.85 -38.17 56.89
C LEU A 22 -12.99 -37.35 56.25
N LEU A 23 -13.68 -36.54 57.06
CA LEU A 23 -14.80 -35.70 56.64
C LEU A 23 -14.36 -34.49 55.80
N SER A 24 -13.09 -34.06 55.89
CA SER A 24 -12.53 -32.99 55.06
C SER A 24 -12.03 -33.46 53.70
N ILE A 25 -11.80 -34.76 53.49
CA ILE A 25 -11.33 -35.32 52.21
C ILE A 25 -12.29 -35.00 51.04
N PRO A 26 -13.61 -35.19 51.14
CA PRO A 26 -14.54 -34.85 50.05
C PRO A 26 -14.50 -33.37 49.69
N ILE A 27 -14.30 -32.50 50.70
CA ILE A 27 -14.19 -31.05 50.49
C ILE A 27 -12.89 -30.74 49.72
N LEU A 28 -11.77 -31.36 50.11
CA LEU A 28 -10.50 -31.19 49.40
C LEU A 28 -10.55 -31.71 47.96
N ILE A 29 -11.24 -32.83 47.72
CA ILE A 29 -11.41 -33.36 46.36
C ILE A 29 -12.28 -32.42 45.53
N ALA A 30 -13.37 -31.91 46.10
CA ALA A 30 -14.25 -30.96 45.41
C ALA A 30 -13.52 -29.65 45.07
N THR A 31 -12.69 -29.11 45.98
CA THR A 31 -11.91 -27.90 45.70
C THR A 31 -10.85 -28.14 44.63
N LEU A 32 -10.14 -29.27 44.66
CA LEU A 32 -9.20 -29.63 43.61
C LEU A 32 -9.89 -29.80 42.25
N PHE A 33 -11.06 -30.44 42.21
CA PHE A 33 -11.83 -30.60 40.99
C PHE A 33 -12.29 -29.25 40.41
N LEU A 34 -12.82 -28.36 41.26
CA LEU A 34 -13.21 -27.00 40.87
C LEU A 34 -12.01 -26.19 40.37
N PHE A 35 -10.85 -26.33 41.02
CA PHE A 35 -9.63 -25.68 40.58
C PHE A 35 -9.19 -26.16 39.20
N MET A 36 -9.22 -27.47 38.94
CA MET A 36 -8.90 -28.00 37.60
C MET A 36 -9.90 -27.55 36.54
N GLN A 37 -11.19 -27.53 36.86
CA GLN A 37 -12.22 -26.99 35.95
C GLN A 37 -11.97 -25.52 35.63
N ASN A 38 -11.63 -24.71 36.63
CA ASN A 38 -11.34 -23.30 36.41
C ASN A 38 -10.11 -23.10 35.53
N ARG A 39 -9.05 -23.90 35.71
CA ARG A 39 -7.86 -23.88 34.86
C ARG A 39 -8.18 -24.24 33.41
N ASN A 40 -8.99 -25.27 33.19
CA ASN A 40 -9.42 -25.65 31.84
C ASN A 40 -10.27 -24.55 31.18
N LEU A 41 -11.11 -23.84 31.97
CA LEU A 41 -11.88 -22.70 31.47
C LEU A 41 -10.97 -21.53 31.09
N GLU A 42 -9.98 -21.20 31.90
CA GLU A 42 -8.97 -20.18 31.59
C GLU A 42 -8.23 -20.51 30.29
N GLU A 43 -7.75 -21.75 30.12
CA GLU A 43 -7.08 -22.19 28.90
C GLU A 43 -8.01 -22.11 27.67
N LEU A 44 -9.27 -22.52 27.81
CA LEU A 44 -10.24 -22.45 26.72
C LEU A 44 -10.56 -21.01 26.34
N GLU A 45 -10.65 -20.11 27.33
CA GLU A 45 -10.83 -18.67 27.11
C GLU A 45 -9.64 -18.06 26.36
N GLU A 46 -8.40 -18.39 26.77
CA GLU A 46 -7.20 -17.94 26.08
C GLU A 46 -7.14 -18.43 24.63
N LEU A 47 -7.47 -19.71 24.39
CA LEU A 47 -7.55 -20.28 23.05
C LEU A 47 -8.62 -19.58 22.20
N PHE A 48 -9.79 -19.30 22.78
CA PHE A 48 -10.86 -18.59 22.11
C PHE A 48 -10.45 -17.16 21.75
N ILE A 49 -9.83 -16.43 22.67
CA ILE A 49 -9.30 -15.07 22.43
C ILE A 49 -8.24 -15.12 21.33
N GLY A 50 -7.33 -16.09 21.38
CA GLY A 50 -6.29 -16.29 20.36
C GLY A 50 -6.88 -16.58 18.99
N ALA A 51 -7.86 -17.49 18.90
CA ALA A 51 -8.55 -17.82 17.66
C ALA A 51 -9.33 -16.61 17.10
N SER A 52 -10.03 -15.87 17.96
CA SER A 52 -10.78 -14.67 17.60
C SER A 52 -9.87 -13.58 17.03
N ARG A 53 -8.71 -13.32 17.66
CA ARG A 53 -7.69 -12.39 17.13
C ARG A 53 -7.17 -12.83 15.76
N LYS A 54 -6.87 -14.11 15.59
CA LYS A 54 -6.43 -14.67 14.29
C LYS A 54 -7.50 -14.51 13.22
N ALA A 55 -8.76 -14.79 13.55
CA ALA A 55 -9.89 -14.63 12.63
C ALA A 55 -10.06 -13.16 12.21
N LYS A 56 -10.01 -12.22 13.16
CA LYS A 56 -10.10 -10.78 12.88
C LYS A 56 -8.99 -10.32 11.94
N THR A 57 -7.73 -10.67 12.23
CA THR A 57 -6.59 -10.30 11.37
C THR A 57 -6.67 -10.92 9.98
N ALA A 58 -7.16 -12.16 9.87
CA ALA A 58 -7.39 -12.81 8.57
C ALA A 58 -8.47 -12.07 7.76
N PHE A 59 -9.57 -11.67 8.40
CA PHE A 59 -10.64 -10.89 7.75
C PHE A 59 -10.15 -9.53 7.27
N GLU A 60 -9.39 -8.80 8.09
CA GLU A 60 -8.79 -7.52 7.71
C GLU A 60 -7.83 -7.67 6.53
N ARG A 61 -7.01 -8.72 6.50
CA ARG A 61 -6.11 -9.02 5.37
C ARG A 61 -6.88 -9.31 4.09
N LYS A 62 -7.95 -10.12 4.17
CA LYS A 62 -8.82 -10.41 3.02
C LYS A 62 -9.48 -9.14 2.49
N GLN A 63 -10.06 -8.32 3.36
CA GLN A 63 -10.70 -7.07 2.97
C GLN A 63 -9.70 -6.09 2.33
N LYS A 64 -8.47 -5.99 2.85
CA LYS A 64 -7.40 -5.19 2.24
C LYS A 64 -7.05 -5.68 0.84
N LYS A 65 -6.92 -7.00 0.66
CA LYS A 65 -6.65 -7.63 -0.64
C LYS A 65 -7.78 -7.32 -1.64
N GLU A 66 -9.03 -7.50 -1.24
CA GLU A 66 -10.19 -7.23 -2.11
C GLU A 66 -10.29 -5.76 -2.51
N ARG A 67 -10.06 -4.83 -1.59
CA ARG A 67 -10.02 -3.39 -1.90
C ARG A 67 -8.90 -3.03 -2.87
N PHE A 68 -7.73 -3.64 -2.67
CA PHE A 68 -6.59 -3.44 -3.57
C PHE A 68 -6.89 -3.96 -4.97
N LEU A 69 -7.36 -5.21 -5.09
CA LEU A 69 -7.71 -5.80 -6.38
C LEU A 69 -8.85 -5.04 -7.07
N GLY A 70 -9.90 -4.69 -6.33
CA GLY A 70 -11.03 -3.92 -6.86
C GLY A 70 -10.63 -2.56 -7.45
N ARG A 71 -9.54 -1.96 -6.96
CA ARG A 71 -9.01 -0.70 -7.51
C ARG A 71 -8.37 -0.88 -8.89
N TYR A 72 -7.67 -1.98 -9.13
CA TYR A 72 -6.85 -2.18 -10.32
C TYR A 72 -7.44 -3.20 -11.32
N LEU A 73 -8.55 -3.86 -10.98
CA LEU A 73 -9.18 -4.89 -11.82
C LEU A 73 -9.66 -4.37 -13.18
N TYR A 74 -10.03 -3.09 -13.25
CA TYR A 74 -10.55 -2.43 -14.45
C TYR A 74 -9.58 -1.35 -14.96
N ALA A 75 -8.28 -1.59 -14.80
CA ALA A 75 -7.26 -0.70 -15.32
C ALA A 75 -7.31 -0.61 -16.85
N ASN A 76 -7.10 0.58 -17.39
CA ASN A 76 -7.01 0.79 -18.83
C ASN A 76 -5.64 0.31 -19.35
N PRO A 77 -5.58 -0.62 -20.33
CA PRO A 77 -4.32 -1.09 -20.88
C PRO A 77 -3.48 -0.01 -21.57
N TYR A 78 -4.14 1.02 -22.11
CA TYR A 78 -3.51 2.13 -22.83
C TYR A 78 -3.30 3.36 -21.94
N PHE A 79 -3.36 3.19 -20.61
CA PHE A 79 -3.31 4.30 -19.66
C PHE A 79 -2.07 5.18 -19.80
N LEU A 80 -0.89 4.59 -19.99
CA LEU A 80 0.34 5.38 -20.17
C LEU A 80 0.22 6.30 -21.39
N ASN A 81 -0.17 5.74 -22.54
CA ASN A 81 -0.30 6.49 -23.78
C ASN A 81 -1.38 7.58 -23.69
N GLU A 82 -2.53 7.27 -23.09
CA GLU A 82 -3.67 8.19 -23.03
C GLU A 82 -3.55 9.26 -21.95
N GLN A 83 -2.95 8.95 -20.79
CA GLN A 83 -2.98 9.82 -19.62
C GLN A 83 -1.60 10.37 -19.21
N ILE A 84 -0.51 9.64 -19.46
CA ILE A 84 0.86 10.06 -19.07
C ILE A 84 1.60 10.69 -20.27
N GLU A 85 1.63 10.02 -21.41
CA GLU A 85 2.32 10.51 -22.63
C GLU A 85 1.59 11.69 -23.29
N SER A 86 0.31 11.89 -22.97
CA SER A 86 -0.49 13.02 -23.42
C SER A 86 -0.26 14.31 -22.61
N ILE A 87 0.45 14.22 -21.48
CA ILE A 87 0.73 15.38 -20.63
C ILE A 87 1.67 16.34 -21.36
N VAL A 88 1.34 17.62 -21.31
CA VAL A 88 2.20 18.68 -21.84
C VAL A 88 2.78 19.48 -20.68
N PHE A 89 4.11 19.51 -20.60
CA PHE A 89 4.88 20.17 -19.55
C PHE A 89 5.18 21.64 -19.84
N LEU A 90 5.60 22.36 -18.80
CA LEU A 90 6.16 23.72 -18.85
C LEU A 90 5.23 24.74 -19.52
N GLN A 91 3.91 24.60 -19.31
CA GLN A 91 2.91 25.49 -19.92
C GLN A 91 3.10 26.96 -19.51
N ARG A 92 3.52 27.21 -18.27
CA ARG A 92 3.79 28.57 -17.78
C ARG A 92 4.97 29.19 -18.53
N GLU A 93 6.06 28.45 -18.69
CA GLU A 93 7.23 28.89 -19.47
C GLU A 93 6.83 29.17 -20.93
N LYS A 94 6.06 28.25 -21.54
CA LYS A 94 5.56 28.41 -22.90
C LYS A 94 4.77 29.71 -23.09
N GLN A 95 3.86 30.02 -22.16
CA GLN A 95 3.07 31.27 -22.19
C GLN A 95 3.95 32.51 -22.04
N GLN A 96 4.96 32.47 -21.16
CA GLN A 96 5.92 33.57 -20.98
C GLN A 96 6.74 33.83 -22.25
N ILE A 97 7.24 32.77 -22.89
CA ILE A 97 7.99 32.89 -24.15
C ILE A 97 7.12 33.48 -25.25
N GLN A 98 5.87 33.03 -25.38
CA GLN A 98 4.93 33.57 -26.37
C GLN A 98 4.64 35.07 -26.14
N ALA A 99 4.46 35.49 -24.88
CA ALA A 99 4.28 36.89 -24.54
C ALA A 99 5.52 37.73 -24.90
N LEU A 100 6.73 37.24 -24.58
CA LEU A 100 7.99 37.92 -24.93
C LEU A 100 8.21 38.00 -26.44
N PHE A 101 7.84 36.96 -27.19
CA PHE A 101 7.98 36.92 -28.64
C PHE A 101 7.10 37.98 -29.33
N SER A 102 5.94 38.30 -28.74
CA SER A 102 5.05 39.35 -29.24
C SER A 102 5.57 40.78 -29.00
N HIS A 103 6.57 40.95 -28.13
CA HIS A 103 7.08 42.27 -27.76
C HIS A 103 8.11 42.80 -28.79
N PRO A 104 7.98 44.06 -29.28
CA PRO A 104 8.87 44.62 -30.30
C PRO A 104 10.36 44.69 -29.90
N ALA A 105 10.65 44.80 -28.60
CA ALA A 105 11.99 44.96 -28.06
C ALA A 105 12.70 43.64 -27.69
N SER A 106 12.21 42.48 -28.13
CA SER A 106 12.86 41.20 -27.85
C SER A 106 14.18 41.07 -28.63
N VAL A 107 15.29 40.97 -27.91
CA VAL A 107 16.68 40.97 -28.44
C VAL A 107 17.10 39.56 -28.89
N ASP A 108 16.54 38.50 -28.31
CA ASP A 108 16.97 37.10 -28.52
C ASP A 108 15.87 36.21 -29.13
N LYS A 109 15.33 36.63 -30.28
CA LYS A 109 14.20 35.92 -30.92
C LYS A 109 14.54 34.50 -31.35
N ASP A 110 15.76 34.26 -31.82
CA ASP A 110 16.17 32.94 -32.34
C ASP A 110 16.22 31.88 -31.22
N LEU A 111 16.87 32.19 -30.09
CA LEU A 111 16.92 31.29 -28.93
C LEU A 111 15.53 31.00 -28.34
N LEU A 112 14.68 32.02 -28.26
CA LEU A 112 13.30 31.86 -27.80
C LEU A 112 12.47 31.03 -28.77
N GLN A 113 12.71 31.15 -30.08
CA GLN A 113 12.04 30.36 -31.10
C GLN A 113 12.44 28.88 -31.02
N GLU A 114 13.74 28.59 -30.88
CA GLU A 114 14.24 27.22 -30.68
C GLU A 114 13.65 26.60 -29.40
N ARG A 115 13.65 27.35 -28.29
CA ARG A 115 13.06 26.88 -27.02
C ARG A 115 11.56 26.63 -27.15
N LEU A 116 10.83 27.53 -27.83
CA LEU A 116 9.41 27.36 -28.07
C LEU A 116 9.11 26.15 -28.96
N ALA A 117 9.97 25.88 -29.95
CA ALA A 117 9.88 24.71 -30.81
C ALA A 117 10.10 23.42 -30.01
N PHE A 118 11.09 23.38 -29.13
CA PHE A 118 11.32 22.26 -28.19
C PHE A 118 10.08 22.00 -27.30
N LEU A 119 9.57 23.05 -26.64
CA LEU A 119 8.42 22.96 -25.72
C LEU A 119 7.10 22.62 -26.44
N SER A 120 6.97 22.99 -27.72
CA SER A 120 5.76 22.72 -28.52
C SER A 120 5.84 21.41 -29.30
N GLY A 121 7.05 20.91 -29.51
CA GLY A 121 7.32 19.67 -30.23
C GLY A 121 6.99 18.42 -29.42
N ASN A 122 7.42 17.29 -29.97
CA ASN A 122 7.30 15.99 -29.30
C ASN A 122 8.57 15.62 -28.50
N GLU A 123 9.60 16.48 -28.52
CA GLU A 123 10.86 16.22 -27.83
C GLU A 123 10.70 16.26 -26.31
N ASN A 124 9.85 17.15 -25.79
CA ASN A 124 9.59 17.28 -24.35
C ASN A 124 8.32 16.55 -23.91
N ARG A 125 8.15 15.29 -24.33
CA ARG A 125 7.01 14.46 -23.94
C ARG A 125 7.48 13.13 -23.44
N PHE A 126 6.72 12.57 -22.50
CA PHE A 126 6.96 11.18 -22.12
C PHE A 126 6.75 10.26 -23.31
N SER A 127 7.65 9.30 -23.43
CA SER A 127 7.48 8.16 -24.31
C SER A 127 8.14 6.97 -23.64
N PHE A 128 7.40 5.89 -23.50
CA PHE A 128 7.88 4.66 -22.88
C PHE A 128 8.11 3.55 -23.92
N ILE A 129 8.92 2.58 -23.54
CA ILE A 129 9.11 1.31 -24.25
C ILE A 129 8.83 0.20 -23.24
N GLU A 130 7.95 -0.71 -23.64
CA GLU A 130 7.69 -1.93 -22.90
C GLU A 130 8.90 -2.88 -23.01
N GLU A 131 9.45 -3.24 -21.86
CA GLU A 131 10.52 -4.22 -21.68
C GLU A 131 10.07 -5.32 -20.70
N ASN A 132 10.69 -6.50 -20.80
CA ASN A 132 10.56 -7.58 -19.82
C ASN A 132 9.10 -7.95 -19.42
N ILE A 133 8.23 -8.17 -20.42
CA ILE A 133 6.84 -8.54 -20.17
C ILE A 133 6.76 -9.94 -19.55
N ARG A 134 6.09 -10.05 -18.39
CA ARG A 134 5.84 -11.32 -17.69
C ARG A 134 4.36 -11.54 -17.54
N PHE A 135 3.92 -12.76 -17.81
CA PHE A 135 2.53 -13.17 -17.66
C PHE A 135 2.41 -14.19 -16.55
N SER A 136 1.38 -14.03 -15.73
CA SER A 136 0.93 -15.02 -14.76
C SER A 136 -0.58 -15.22 -14.94
N LYS A 137 -1.13 -16.23 -14.26
CA LYS A 137 -2.58 -16.50 -14.31
C LYS A 137 -3.42 -15.31 -13.82
N GLU A 138 -2.91 -14.50 -12.90
CA GLU A 138 -3.66 -13.44 -12.22
C GLU A 138 -3.28 -12.04 -12.70
N MET A 139 -2.10 -11.84 -13.29
CA MET A 139 -1.62 -10.53 -13.72
C MET A 139 -0.60 -10.58 -14.86
N LYS A 140 -0.53 -9.47 -15.60
CA LYS A 140 0.57 -9.12 -16.51
C LYS A 140 1.43 -8.05 -15.85
N GLU A 141 2.73 -8.29 -15.81
CA GLU A 141 3.74 -7.33 -15.34
C GLU A 141 4.57 -6.87 -16.55
N THR A 142 4.88 -5.58 -16.61
CA THR A 142 5.65 -4.97 -17.71
C THR A 142 6.57 -3.91 -17.14
N GLU A 143 7.83 -3.92 -17.54
CA GLU A 143 8.77 -2.86 -17.22
C GLU A 143 8.67 -1.79 -18.32
N GLU A 144 8.56 -0.53 -17.93
CA GLU A 144 8.31 0.57 -18.86
C GLU A 144 9.47 1.55 -18.73
N LYS A 145 10.30 1.60 -19.77
CA LYS A 145 11.48 2.43 -19.78
C LYS A 145 11.24 3.72 -20.56
N GLN A 146 11.48 4.86 -19.94
CA GLN A 146 11.40 6.14 -20.62
C GLN A 146 12.47 6.24 -21.72
N ARG A 147 12.07 6.64 -22.94
CA ARG A 147 12.96 6.73 -24.12
C ARG A 147 13.96 7.86 -24.02
N TYR A 148 13.47 9.03 -23.62
CA TYR A 148 14.22 10.27 -23.57
C TYR A 148 13.89 11.03 -22.29
N PRO A 149 14.86 11.63 -21.60
CA PRO A 149 14.60 12.51 -20.46
C PRO A 149 13.67 13.66 -20.88
N VAL A 150 12.80 14.08 -19.95
CA VAL A 150 11.87 15.19 -20.17
C VAL A 150 12.13 16.30 -19.18
N GLN A 151 11.83 17.52 -19.58
CA GLN A 151 11.95 18.73 -18.78
C GLN A 151 10.59 19.13 -18.22
N MET A 152 10.53 19.32 -16.91
CA MET A 152 9.32 19.69 -16.20
C MET A 152 9.62 20.64 -15.03
N ASP A 153 8.64 21.44 -14.64
CA ASP A 153 8.71 22.23 -13.42
C ASP A 153 8.26 21.41 -12.19
N GLU A 154 8.29 22.03 -11.01
CA GLU A 154 7.87 21.39 -9.77
C GLU A 154 6.38 21.00 -9.78
N ASP A 155 5.52 21.81 -10.42
CA ASP A 155 4.07 21.59 -10.45
C ASP A 155 3.72 20.40 -11.36
N ASP A 156 4.35 20.35 -12.53
CA ASP A 156 4.30 19.24 -13.46
C ASP A 156 4.79 17.94 -12.84
N LEU A 157 5.91 17.98 -12.13
CA LEU A 157 6.46 16.81 -11.44
C LEU A 157 5.48 16.27 -10.38
N LYS A 158 4.89 17.15 -9.57
CA LYS A 158 3.87 16.77 -8.58
C LYS A 158 2.67 16.13 -9.25
N LYS A 159 2.22 16.69 -10.38
CA LYS A 159 1.12 16.13 -11.17
C LYS A 159 1.45 14.72 -11.65
N VAL A 160 2.60 14.51 -12.29
CA VAL A 160 3.04 13.21 -12.80
C VAL A 160 3.13 12.17 -11.67
N LEU A 161 3.79 12.52 -10.57
CA LEU A 161 3.94 11.63 -9.41
C LEU A 161 2.59 11.27 -8.79
N SER A 162 1.64 12.22 -8.75
CA SER A 162 0.30 11.94 -8.21
C SER A 162 -0.47 10.90 -9.02
N ILE A 163 -0.27 10.89 -10.34
CA ILE A 163 -0.92 9.95 -11.26
C ILE A 163 -0.25 8.57 -11.16
N ILE A 164 1.10 8.53 -11.17
CA ILE A 164 1.87 7.28 -11.15
C ILE A 164 1.69 6.53 -9.83
N GLU A 165 1.93 7.20 -8.69
CA GLU A 165 1.86 6.56 -7.36
C GLU A 165 0.43 6.47 -6.82
N ASN A 166 -0.54 7.02 -7.56
CA ASN A 166 -1.95 7.00 -7.21
C ASN A 166 -2.24 7.58 -5.81
N ILE A 167 -1.54 8.68 -5.48
CA ILE A 167 -1.70 9.46 -4.25
C ILE A 167 -1.88 10.94 -4.58
N PRO A 168 -2.72 11.69 -3.83
CA PRO A 168 -2.84 13.13 -4.03
C PRO A 168 -1.56 13.85 -3.60
N ILE A 169 -1.08 14.79 -4.42
CA ILE A 169 0.11 15.59 -4.14
C ILE A 169 -0.22 17.07 -4.40
N GLY A 170 -0.28 17.86 -3.34
CA GLY A 170 -0.68 19.26 -3.43
C GLY A 170 -2.11 19.41 -3.96
N LEU A 171 -2.27 20.10 -5.09
CA LEU A 171 -3.56 20.30 -5.77
C LEU A 171 -3.89 19.20 -6.79
N HIS A 172 -2.95 18.29 -7.06
CA HIS A 172 -3.11 17.25 -8.06
C HIS A 172 -3.68 15.98 -7.45
N THR A 173 -4.62 15.36 -8.16
CA THR A 173 -5.31 14.15 -7.71
C THR A 173 -5.07 13.01 -8.69
N PRO A 174 -5.07 11.75 -8.21
CA PRO A 174 -4.92 10.59 -9.07
C PRO A 174 -6.07 10.44 -10.06
N ILE A 175 -5.78 9.75 -11.17
CA ILE A 175 -6.76 9.43 -12.21
C ILE A 175 -7.35 8.03 -11.96
N SER A 176 -8.66 7.89 -12.17
CA SER A 176 -9.35 6.61 -12.08
C SER A 176 -8.90 5.62 -13.17
N SER A 177 -9.08 4.32 -12.92
CA SER A 177 -8.75 3.25 -13.89
C SER A 177 -7.27 3.20 -14.27
N SER A 178 -6.38 3.71 -13.42
CA SER A 178 -4.94 3.51 -13.57
C SER A 178 -4.57 2.06 -13.29
N PRO A 179 -3.66 1.45 -14.07
CA PRO A 179 -2.96 0.26 -13.64
C PRO A 179 -2.11 0.58 -12.40
N GLN A 180 -1.64 -0.45 -11.70
CA GLN A 180 -0.66 -0.21 -10.67
C GLN A 180 0.66 0.11 -11.35
N LEU A 181 1.10 1.36 -11.22
CA LEU A 181 2.42 1.82 -11.64
C LEU A 181 3.29 1.98 -10.39
N LEU A 182 4.54 1.56 -10.49
CA LEU A 182 5.54 1.72 -9.42
C LEU A 182 6.80 2.30 -10.02
N ILE A 183 7.34 3.35 -9.42
CA ILE A 183 8.63 3.90 -9.84
C ILE A 183 9.74 2.94 -9.40
N ARG A 184 10.48 2.38 -10.35
CA ARG A 184 11.67 1.56 -10.06
C ARG A 184 12.91 2.41 -9.89
N GLU A 185 13.08 3.35 -10.82
CA GLU A 185 14.19 4.28 -10.83
C GLU A 185 13.69 5.67 -11.24
N LEU A 186 14.20 6.69 -10.57
CA LEU A 186 13.93 8.09 -10.87
C LEU A 186 15.25 8.86 -10.76
N ARG A 187 15.67 9.44 -11.89
CA ARG A 187 16.83 10.32 -11.98
C ARG A 187 16.34 11.72 -12.29
N MET A 188 16.92 12.69 -11.59
CA MET A 188 16.53 14.08 -11.72
C MET A 188 17.76 14.97 -11.68
N LYS A 189 17.82 15.90 -12.62
CA LYS A 189 18.87 16.90 -12.71
C LYS A 189 18.25 18.29 -12.84
N ARG A 190 18.66 19.20 -11.96
CA ARG A 190 18.25 20.61 -12.06
C ARG A 190 18.97 21.28 -13.23
N LEU A 191 18.21 21.99 -14.04
CA LEU A 191 18.66 22.81 -15.15
C LEU A 191 18.28 24.27 -14.92
N GLN A 192 19.10 25.18 -15.44
CA GLN A 192 18.73 26.59 -15.59
C GLN A 192 18.31 26.85 -17.03
N THR A 193 17.17 27.50 -17.20
CA THR A 193 16.67 27.92 -18.51
C THR A 193 17.11 29.36 -18.83
N PRO A 194 16.98 29.80 -20.10
CA PRO A 194 17.20 31.20 -20.48
C PRO A 194 16.34 32.20 -19.70
N LEU A 195 15.18 31.76 -19.19
CA LEU A 195 14.26 32.55 -18.38
C LEU A 195 14.59 32.51 -16.88
N GLN A 196 15.71 31.90 -16.49
CA GLN A 196 16.10 31.67 -15.10
C GLN A 196 15.04 30.91 -14.27
N THR A 197 14.16 30.18 -14.94
CA THR A 197 13.20 29.29 -14.28
C THR A 197 13.89 27.99 -13.86
N GLU A 198 13.51 27.48 -12.70
CA GLU A 198 13.98 26.17 -12.23
C GLU A 198 13.22 25.08 -12.96
N VAL A 199 13.96 24.28 -13.73
CA VAL A 199 13.43 23.16 -14.50
C VAL A 199 14.22 21.91 -14.16
N PHE A 200 13.54 20.77 -14.12
CA PHE A 200 14.13 19.47 -13.85
C PHE A 200 14.12 18.63 -15.11
N GLU A 201 15.28 18.10 -15.49
CA GLU A 201 15.39 17.01 -16.43
C GLU A 201 15.17 15.70 -15.67
N VAL A 202 14.15 14.96 -16.07
CA VAL A 202 13.62 13.78 -15.38
C VAL A 202 13.66 12.57 -16.31
N GLU A 203 14.25 11.51 -15.80
CA GLU A 203 14.27 10.17 -16.41
C GLU A 203 13.73 9.17 -15.39
N MET A 204 12.79 8.31 -15.80
CA MET A 204 12.19 7.32 -14.92
C MET A 204 11.99 5.95 -15.59
N GLU A 205 12.06 4.90 -14.77
CA GLU A 205 11.67 3.55 -15.14
C GLU A 205 10.49 3.12 -14.27
N LEU A 206 9.44 2.61 -14.89
CA LEU A 206 8.21 2.19 -14.21
C LEU A 206 8.05 0.68 -14.27
N HIS A 207 7.36 0.14 -13.27
CA HIS A 207 6.85 -1.22 -13.26
C HIS A 207 5.31 -1.15 -13.33
N LYS A 208 4.75 -1.57 -14.46
CA LYS A 208 3.31 -1.62 -14.72
C LYS A 208 2.76 -3.00 -14.37
N ARG A 209 1.68 -3.05 -13.58
CA ARG A 209 0.94 -4.28 -13.27
C ARG A 209 -0.52 -4.14 -13.65
N GLU A 210 -0.99 -5.11 -14.42
CA GLU A 210 -2.35 -5.22 -14.93
C GLU A 210 -2.96 -6.52 -14.41
N PHE A 211 -3.99 -6.40 -13.58
CA PHE A 211 -4.65 -7.57 -12.98
C PHE A 211 -5.73 -8.11 -13.91
N THR A 212 -5.69 -9.42 -14.13
CA THR A 212 -6.70 -10.11 -14.93
C THR A 212 -7.85 -10.59 -14.05
N LYS A 213 -9.05 -10.58 -14.60
CA LYS A 213 -10.24 -11.10 -13.92
C LYS A 213 -10.18 -12.63 -13.99
N SER A 214 -9.88 -13.27 -12.86
CA SER A 214 -9.92 -14.73 -12.70
C SER A 214 -11.34 -15.28 -12.74
#